data_AF-A0A7Y2WYK2-F1
#
_entry.id   AF-A0A7Y2WYK2-F1
#
_cell.length_a   1.000
_cell.length_b   1.000
_cell.length_c   1.000
_cell.angle_alpha   90.00
_cell.angle_beta   90.00
_cell.angle_gamma   90.00
#
_symmetry.space_group_name_H-M   'P 1'
#
loop_
_entity.id
_entity.type
_entity.pdbx_description
1 polymer ?
#
loop_
_entity_poly.entity_id
_entity_poly.type
_entity_poly.pdbx_seq_one_letter_code
_entity_poly.pdbx_strand_id
1 'polypeptide(L)' 'MGLALVRHLTEAHQGSVTIESTPGQGSRFSVSLPWS' A
#
# COMPACT_ATOMS: atom_id res chain seq x y z
N MET A 1 -2.47 4.00 -12.18
CA MET A 1 -3.76 4.65 -11.87
C MET A 1 -4.29 4.21 -10.50
N GLY A 2 -4.60 2.92 -10.27
CA GLY A 2 -5.22 2.46 -9.00
C GLY A 2 -4.38 2.64 -7.73
N LEU A 3 -3.06 2.42 -7.78
CA LEU A 3 -2.20 2.53 -6.59
C LEU A 3 -2.16 3.95 -6.01
N ALA A 4 -2.27 4.98 -6.85
CA ALA A 4 -2.31 6.37 -6.38
C ALA A 4 -3.56 6.64 -5.53
N LEU A 5 -4.71 6.08 -5.92
CA LEU A 5 -5.95 6.14 -5.14
C LEU A 5 -5.78 5.41 -3.80
N VAL A 6 -5.27 4.18 -3.83
CA VAL A 6 -5.04 3.37 -2.62
C VAL A 6 -4.11 4.09 -1.65
N ARG A 7 -3.03 4.68 -2.17
CA ARG A 7 -2.08 5.47 -1.38
C ARG A 7 -2.78 6.64 -0.70
N HIS A 8 -3.52 7.46 -1.44
CA HIS A 8 -4.21 8.62 -0.87
C HIS A 8 -5.26 8.24 0.17
N LEU A 9 -6.04 7.17 -0.06
CA LEU A 9 -7.00 6.66 0.93
C LEU A 9 -6.27 6.20 2.20
N THR A 10 -5.19 5.44 2.04
CA THR A 10 -4.40 4.93 3.17
C THR A 10 -3.78 6.07 3.98
N GLU A 11 -3.20 7.08 3.31
CA GLU A 11 -2.64 8.28 3.95
C GLU A 11 -3.72 9.07 4.71
N ALA A 12 -4.92 9.21 4.14
CA ALA A 12 -6.05 9.89 4.78
C ALA A 12 -6.53 9.16 6.06
N HIS A 13 -6.36 7.84 6.12
CA HIS A 13 -6.62 7.03 7.31
C HIS A 13 -5.42 6.91 8.26
N GLN A 14 -4.41 7.77 8.11
CA GLN A 14 -3.17 7.75 8.91
C GLN A 14 -2.42 6.40 8.84
N GLY A 15 -2.62 5.66 7.76
CA GLY A 15 -1.96 4.40 7.47
C GLY A 15 -0.74 4.56 6.57
N SER A 16 -0.20 3.42 6.13
CA SER A 16 0.92 3.36 5.18
C SER A 16 0.75 2.24 4.15
N VAL A 17 1.38 2.40 2.98
CA VAL A 17 1.45 1.40 1.92
C VAL A 17 2.91 1.03 1.67
N THR A 18 3.22 -0.26 1.63
CA THR A 18 4.55 -0.79 1.30
C THR A 18 4.50 -1.73 0.10
N ILE A 19 5.61 -1.81 -0.63
CA ILE A 19 5.73 -2.61 -1.86
C ILE A 19 7.02 -3.40 -1.79
N GLU A 20 6.89 -4.70 -1.98
CA GLU A 20 8.01 -5.62 -2.09
C GLU A 20 7.90 -6.30 -3.45
N SER A 21 8.98 -6.24 -4.25
CA SER A 21 8.97 -6.84 -5.58
C SER A 21 10.32 -7.46 -5.88
N THR A 22 10.28 -8.69 -6.35
CA THR A 22 11.47 -9.41 -6.83
C THR A 22 11.26 -9.74 -8.31
N PRO A 23 12.16 -9.34 -9.22
CA PRO A 23 12.04 -9.64 -10.65
C PRO A 23 11.78 -11.13 -10.88
N GLY A 24 10.76 -11.45 -11.68
CA GLY A 24 10.35 -12.83 -11.96
C GLY A 24 9.53 -13.54 -10.86
N GLN A 25 9.33 -12.95 -9.68
CA GLN A 25 8.49 -13.52 -8.61
C GLN A 25 7.20 -12.73 -8.35
N GLY A 26 7.04 -11.58 -9.02
CA GLY A 26 5.90 -10.69 -8.86
C GLY A 26 6.11 -9.65 -7.77
N SER A 27 5.01 -8.99 -7.40
CA SER A 27 5.00 -7.88 -6.44
C SER A 27 3.93 -8.09 -5.39
N ARG A 28 4.26 -7.73 -4.15
CA ARG A 28 3.35 -7.70 -3.00
C ARG A 28 3.13 -6.26 -2.57
N PHE A 29 1.88 -5.87 -2.44
CA PHE A 29 1.46 -4.58 -1.92
C PHE A 29 0.79 -4.80 -0.58
N SER A 30 1.26 -4.12 0.46
CA SER A 30 0.74 -4.24 1.82
C SER A 30 0.22 -2.89 2.30
N VAL A 31 -0.95 -2.89 2.92
CA VAL A 31 -1.60 -1.70 3.50
C VAL A 31 -1.69 -1.91 5.01
N SER A 32 -1.24 -0.92 5.78
CA SER A 32 -1.34 -0.90 7.23
C SER A 32 -2.18 0.29 7.67
N LEU A 33 -3.19 0.04 8.49
CA LEU A 33 -4.06 1.07 9.06
C LEU A 33 -3.95 1.02 10.60
N PRO A 34 -4.02 2.16 11.29
CA PRO A 34 -4.12 2.18 12.75
C PRO A 34 -5.38 1.44 13.23
N TRP A 35 -5.24 0.66 14.30
CA TRP A 35 -6.38 0.04 14.98
C TRP A 35 -6.69 0.87 16.23
N SER A 36 -7.81 1.58 16.22
CA SER A 36 -8.31 2.36 17.37
C SER A 36 -8.95 1.46 18.42
#